data_AF-A0A4Q8UD00-F1
#
_entry.id   AF-A0A4Q8UD00-F1
#
_cell.length_a   1.000
_cell.length_b   1.000
_cell.length_c   1.000
_cell.angle_alpha   90.00
_cell.angle_beta   90.00
_cell.angle_gamma   90.00
#
_symmetry.space_group_name_H-M   'P 1'
#
loop_
_entity.id
_entity.type
_entity.pdbx_description
1 polymer ?
#
loop_
_entity_poly.entity_id
_entity_poly.type
_entity_poly.pdbx_seq_one_letter_code
_entity_poly.pdbx_strand_id
1 'polypeptide(L)'
;MSNIHTLIANTLDASPEARGPLIYKLQRFVKQHEGDKVLAPLESELHKFCEFIIDERDNVNGCAISMFRRIPINQRAVEQLITVSERTLNSDLIEIFGYIDNKYWRQNIENYVTKGLSNVHCRYAASRTLDIKASCLQSEKTVEAIAETLSIANPLEFGSLCSALRYAVEKSSIANAKHHFNVLLKSCTDERREQIESYLAKLRKTY
;
A
#
# COMPACT_ATOMS: atom_id res chain seq x y z
N MET A 1 -31.97 8.86 -11.78
CA MET A 1 -30.76 8.47 -11.02
C MET A 1 -29.60 8.40 -11.99
N SER A 2 -28.41 8.91 -11.64
CA SER A 2 -27.25 8.83 -12.54
C SER A 2 -26.80 7.37 -12.71
N ASN A 3 -26.20 7.04 -13.86
CA ASN A 3 -25.74 5.69 -14.21
C ASN A 3 -24.88 5.06 -13.09
N ILE A 4 -24.05 5.87 -12.42
CA ILE A 4 -23.19 5.38 -11.33
C ILE A 4 -23.95 4.96 -10.07
N HIS A 5 -25.01 5.67 -9.65
CA HIS A 5 -25.79 5.28 -8.46
C HIS A 5 -26.41 3.89 -8.63
N THR A 6 -26.94 3.61 -9.82
CA THR A 6 -27.49 2.30 -10.16
C THR A 6 -26.41 1.23 -10.19
N LEU A 7 -25.23 1.51 -10.75
CA LEU A 7 -24.11 0.57 -10.75
C LEU A 7 -23.61 0.24 -9.33
N ILE A 8 -23.51 1.24 -8.46
CA ILE A 8 -23.14 1.06 -7.04
C ILE A 8 -24.16 0.15 -6.34
N ALA A 9 -25.45 0.51 -6.39
CA ALA A 9 -26.51 -0.24 -5.72
C ALA A 9 -26.56 -1.69 -6.21
N ASN A 10 -26.60 -1.90 -7.52
CA ASN A 10 -26.62 -3.23 -8.11
C ASN A 10 -25.42 -4.07 -7.66
N THR A 11 -24.22 -3.47 -7.54
CA THR A 11 -23.02 -4.22 -7.14
C THR A 11 -23.05 -4.61 -5.66
N LEU A 12 -23.55 -3.73 -4.79
CA LEU A 12 -23.63 -3.98 -3.35
C LEU A 12 -24.75 -4.98 -3.00
N ASP A 13 -25.88 -4.88 -3.68
CA ASP A 13 -27.06 -5.73 -3.47
C ASP A 13 -26.95 -7.09 -4.20
N ALA A 14 -25.90 -7.29 -5.00
CA ALA A 14 -25.68 -8.51 -5.75
C ALA A 14 -25.48 -9.72 -4.82
N SER A 15 -26.08 -10.85 -5.19
CA SER A 15 -25.71 -12.15 -4.65
C SER A 15 -24.22 -12.43 -4.94
N PRO A 16 -23.56 -13.28 -4.13
CA PRO A 16 -22.18 -13.72 -4.38
C PRO A 16 -21.87 -14.07 -5.84
N GLU A 17 -22.76 -14.80 -6.50
CA GLU A 17 -22.60 -15.33 -7.86
C GLU A 17 -22.75 -14.23 -8.92
N ALA A 18 -23.62 -13.24 -8.67
CA ALA A 18 -23.85 -12.12 -9.59
C ALA A 18 -22.83 -10.99 -9.44
N ARG A 19 -22.04 -10.98 -8.35
CA ARG A 19 -21.18 -9.85 -7.98
C ARG A 19 -20.05 -9.60 -8.96
N GLY A 20 -19.35 -10.65 -9.42
CA GLY A 20 -18.19 -10.53 -10.32
C GLY A 20 -18.48 -9.70 -11.59
N PRO A 21 -19.51 -10.05 -12.38
CA PRO A 21 -19.90 -9.26 -13.55
C PRO A 21 -20.32 -7.82 -13.25
N LEU A 22 -20.92 -7.56 -12.08
CA LEU A 22 -21.40 -6.23 -11.69
C LEU A 22 -20.27 -5.33 -11.23
N ILE A 23 -19.36 -5.82 -10.39
CA ILE A 23 -18.18 -5.07 -9.98
C ILE A 23 -17.25 -4.80 -11.16
N TYR A 24 -17.15 -5.72 -12.12
CA TYR A 24 -16.41 -5.48 -13.35
C TYR A 24 -16.99 -4.31 -14.17
N LYS A 25 -18.32 -4.24 -14.30
CA LYS A 25 -18.98 -3.09 -14.97
C LYS A 25 -18.72 -1.78 -14.23
N LEU A 26 -18.81 -1.79 -12.90
CA LEU A 26 -18.52 -0.62 -12.07
C LEU A 26 -17.05 -0.19 -12.22
N GLN A 27 -16.11 -1.14 -12.16
CA GLN A 27 -14.68 -0.88 -12.35
C GLN A 27 -14.38 -0.28 -13.73
N ARG A 28 -15.04 -0.77 -14.79
CA ARG A 28 -14.91 -0.19 -16.14
C ARG A 28 -15.42 1.23 -16.21
N PHE A 29 -16.56 1.51 -15.57
CA PHE A 29 -17.11 2.86 -15.47
C PHE A 29 -16.11 3.79 -14.77
N VAL A 30 -15.54 3.36 -13.63
CA VAL A 30 -14.49 4.11 -12.91
C VAL A 30 -13.29 4.41 -13.80
N LYS A 31 -12.79 3.42 -14.53
CA LYS A 31 -11.65 3.60 -15.45
C LYS A 31 -11.94 4.60 -16.57
N GLN A 32 -13.19 4.66 -17.06
CA GLN A 32 -13.60 5.59 -18.13
C GLN A 32 -13.73 7.04 -17.66
N HIS A 33 -13.96 7.24 -16.36
CA HIS A 33 -14.27 8.53 -15.74
C HIS A 33 -13.26 8.91 -14.65
N GLU A 34 -12.03 8.41 -14.76
CA GLU A 34 -10.97 8.66 -13.78
C GLU A 34 -10.66 10.17 -13.69
N GLY A 35 -10.82 10.74 -12.49
CA GLY A 35 -10.66 12.19 -12.25
C GLY A 35 -11.93 13.02 -12.47
N ASP A 36 -13.03 12.43 -12.96
CA ASP A 36 -14.28 13.15 -13.19
C ASP A 36 -15.15 13.25 -11.93
N LYS A 37 -15.86 14.38 -11.77
CA LYS A 37 -16.83 14.59 -10.68
C LYS A 37 -18.00 13.58 -10.66
N VAL A 38 -18.21 12.85 -11.75
CA VAL A 38 -19.23 11.80 -11.82
C VAL A 38 -18.95 10.65 -10.85
N LEU A 39 -17.70 10.50 -10.37
CA LEU A 39 -17.32 9.48 -9.38
C LEU A 39 -17.62 9.86 -7.93
N ALA A 40 -17.99 11.11 -7.64
CA ALA A 40 -18.28 11.57 -6.27
C ALA A 40 -19.28 10.68 -5.49
N PRO A 41 -20.34 10.11 -6.10
CA PRO A 41 -21.17 9.13 -5.42
C PRO A 41 -20.42 7.88 -4.94
N LEU A 42 -19.53 7.34 -5.78
CA LEU A 42 -18.74 6.15 -5.43
C LEU A 42 -17.68 6.50 -4.39
N GLU A 43 -17.05 7.67 -4.47
CA GLU A 43 -16.14 8.16 -3.41
C GLU A 43 -16.83 8.10 -2.04
N SER A 44 -18.05 8.62 -1.93
CA SER A 44 -18.80 8.62 -0.66
C SER A 44 -19.14 7.23 -0.13
N GLU A 45 -19.23 6.24 -1.02
CA GLU A 45 -19.63 4.86 -0.73
C GLU A 45 -18.48 3.85 -0.75
N LEU A 46 -17.24 4.31 -0.98
CA LEU A 46 -16.08 3.45 -1.20
C LEU A 46 -15.83 2.48 -0.03
N HIS A 47 -16.13 2.91 1.20
CA HIS A 47 -16.05 2.10 2.41
C HIS A 47 -16.86 0.80 2.34
N LYS A 48 -17.99 0.76 1.61
CA LYS A 48 -18.81 -0.45 1.45
C LYS A 48 -18.14 -1.51 0.59
N PHE A 49 -17.13 -1.14 -0.19
CA PHE A 49 -16.38 -2.03 -1.07
C PHE A 49 -15.10 -2.59 -0.43
N CYS A 50 -14.75 -2.20 0.79
CA CYS A 50 -13.50 -2.65 1.44
C CYS A 50 -13.45 -4.17 1.64
N GLU A 51 -14.58 -4.81 1.95
CA GLU A 51 -14.67 -6.27 2.08
C GLU A 51 -14.32 -7.01 0.78
N PHE A 52 -14.53 -6.36 -0.37
CA PHE A 52 -14.30 -6.97 -1.67
C PHE A 52 -12.81 -7.09 -2.00
N ILE A 53 -11.94 -6.36 -1.29
CA ILE A 53 -10.48 -6.44 -1.47
C ILE A 53 -9.94 -7.80 -1.06
N ILE A 54 -10.53 -8.40 -0.02
CA ILE A 54 -10.13 -9.71 0.50
C ILE A 54 -11.02 -10.84 -0.02
N ASP A 55 -11.85 -10.55 -1.03
CA ASP A 55 -12.76 -11.51 -1.65
C ASP A 55 -12.07 -12.20 -2.83
N GLU A 56 -11.62 -13.44 -2.61
CA GLU A 56 -10.86 -14.24 -3.58
C GLU A 56 -11.74 -14.84 -4.70
N ARG A 57 -13.05 -14.55 -4.73
CA ARG A 57 -13.95 -15.02 -5.80
C ARG A 57 -13.68 -14.28 -7.11
N ASP A 58 -13.80 -15.01 -8.22
CA ASP A 58 -13.68 -14.59 -9.63
C ASP A 58 -13.55 -13.06 -9.87
N ASN A 59 -12.30 -12.57 -9.73
CA ASN A 59 -11.86 -11.20 -10.03
C ASN A 59 -12.50 -10.07 -9.18
N VAL A 60 -13.22 -10.39 -8.10
CA VAL A 60 -13.84 -9.37 -7.23
C VAL A 60 -12.76 -8.51 -6.58
N ASN A 61 -11.74 -9.12 -5.97
CA ASN A 61 -10.58 -8.40 -5.42
C ASN A 61 -9.89 -7.53 -6.47
N GLY A 62 -9.57 -8.08 -7.64
CA GLY A 62 -8.89 -7.36 -8.73
C GLY A 62 -9.67 -6.13 -9.18
N CYS A 63 -11.00 -6.25 -9.28
CA CYS A 63 -11.87 -5.11 -9.62
C CYS A 63 -11.93 -4.08 -8.48
N ALA A 64 -12.05 -4.52 -7.23
CA ALA A 64 -12.06 -3.64 -6.06
C ALA A 64 -10.76 -2.82 -5.99
N ILE A 65 -9.61 -3.49 -6.01
CA ILE A 65 -8.29 -2.84 -5.97
C ILE A 65 -8.16 -1.81 -7.10
N SER A 66 -8.57 -2.19 -8.31
CA SER A 66 -8.55 -1.30 -9.47
C SER A 66 -9.38 -0.02 -9.27
N MET A 67 -10.49 -0.09 -8.53
CA MET A 67 -11.27 1.11 -8.14
C MET A 67 -10.55 1.94 -7.08
N PHE A 68 -10.04 1.31 -6.00
CA PHE A 68 -9.34 2.00 -4.92
C PHE A 68 -8.08 2.74 -5.40
N ARG A 69 -7.42 2.28 -6.46
CA ARG A 69 -6.26 2.96 -7.07
C ARG A 69 -6.61 4.26 -7.83
N ARG A 70 -7.87 4.45 -8.20
CA ARG A 70 -8.32 5.51 -9.13
C ARG A 70 -9.20 6.57 -8.50
N ILE A 71 -9.68 6.29 -7.29
CA ILE A 71 -10.67 7.09 -6.60
C ILE A 71 -10.04 7.59 -5.30
N PRO A 72 -10.20 8.87 -4.94
CA PRO A 72 -9.77 9.37 -3.65
C PRO A 72 -10.33 8.53 -2.49
N ILE A 73 -9.43 7.99 -1.67
CA ILE A 73 -9.82 7.19 -0.50
C ILE A 73 -10.10 8.15 0.67
N ASN A 74 -11.37 8.31 1.03
CA ASN A 74 -11.77 9.17 2.14
C ASN A 74 -11.58 8.51 3.52
N GLN A 75 -11.72 9.31 4.58
CA GLN A 75 -11.52 8.84 5.96
C GLN A 75 -12.37 7.61 6.32
N ARG A 76 -13.64 7.60 5.91
CA ARG A 76 -14.56 6.48 6.21
C ARG A 76 -14.09 5.17 5.57
N ALA A 77 -13.57 5.24 4.34
CA ALA A 77 -12.97 4.10 3.68
C ALA A 77 -11.67 3.65 4.37
N VAL A 78 -10.81 4.58 4.80
CA VAL A 78 -9.60 4.26 5.57
C VAL A 78 -9.92 3.53 6.88
N GLU A 79 -10.94 3.99 7.61
CA GLU A 79 -11.39 3.33 8.85
C GLU A 79 -11.85 1.90 8.59
N GLN A 80 -12.65 1.68 7.54
CA GLN A 80 -13.08 0.33 7.18
C GLN A 80 -11.91 -0.56 6.71
N LEU A 81 -10.97 -0.03 5.93
CA LEU A 81 -9.76 -0.77 5.50
C LEU A 81 -8.95 -1.26 6.71
N ILE A 82 -8.87 -0.47 7.77
CA ILE A 82 -8.20 -0.87 9.00
C ILE A 82 -8.95 -1.99 9.70
N THR A 83 -10.27 -1.90 9.82
CA THR A 83 -11.09 -3.02 10.34
C THR A 83 -10.90 -4.29 9.50
N VAL A 84 -10.77 -4.16 8.18
CA VAL A 84 -10.47 -5.31 7.31
C VAL A 84 -9.08 -5.90 7.61
N SER A 85 -8.08 -5.04 7.82
CA SER A 85 -6.69 -5.42 8.07
C SER A 85 -6.50 -6.23 9.36
N GLU A 86 -7.39 -6.08 10.34
CA GLU A 86 -7.33 -6.84 11.60
C GLU A 86 -7.59 -8.33 11.41
N ARG A 87 -8.26 -8.73 10.31
CA ARG A 87 -8.70 -10.11 10.07
C ARG A 87 -7.70 -10.95 9.29
N THR A 88 -6.93 -10.34 8.38
CA THR A 88 -6.01 -11.08 7.51
C THR A 88 -4.85 -10.20 7.06
N LEU A 89 -3.68 -10.82 6.85
CA LEU A 89 -2.54 -10.18 6.20
C LEU A 89 -2.65 -10.44 4.69
N ASN A 90 -2.89 -9.38 3.91
CA ASN A 90 -3.19 -9.49 2.48
C ASN A 90 -2.40 -8.43 1.69
N SER A 91 -1.75 -8.86 0.61
CA SER A 91 -0.88 -8.01 -0.22
C SER A 91 -1.65 -6.89 -0.91
N ASP A 92 -2.88 -7.15 -1.34
CA ASP A 92 -3.71 -6.18 -2.04
C ASP A 92 -4.17 -5.06 -1.10
N LEU A 93 -4.53 -5.43 0.14
CA LEU A 93 -4.87 -4.47 1.18
C LEU A 93 -3.66 -3.60 1.57
N ILE A 94 -2.47 -4.19 1.67
CA ILE A 94 -1.22 -3.45 1.87
C ILE A 94 -1.02 -2.44 0.74
N GLU A 95 -1.20 -2.86 -0.51
CA GLU A 95 -1.01 -1.97 -1.65
C GLU A 95 -2.00 -0.80 -1.64
N ILE A 96 -3.25 -1.04 -1.25
CA ILE A 96 -4.27 0.01 -1.12
C ILE A 96 -3.87 1.06 -0.09
N PHE A 97 -3.22 0.68 1.02
CA PHE A 97 -2.66 1.64 1.97
C PHE A 97 -1.58 2.54 1.35
N GLY A 98 -0.93 2.14 0.26
CA GLY A 98 -0.05 3.00 -0.52
C GLY A 98 -0.77 4.17 -1.20
N TYR A 99 -2.05 4.03 -1.53
CA TYR A 99 -2.83 5.04 -2.28
C TYR A 99 -3.64 5.99 -1.39
N ILE A 100 -3.72 5.75 -0.07
CA ILE A 100 -4.41 6.68 0.84
C ILE A 100 -3.70 8.04 0.86
N ASP A 101 -4.39 9.12 1.20
CA ASP A 101 -3.74 10.40 1.43
C ASP A 101 -2.81 10.33 2.67
N ASN A 102 -1.64 10.97 2.61
CA ASN A 102 -0.68 11.05 3.72
C ASN A 102 -1.31 11.53 5.02
N LYS A 103 -2.32 12.41 4.98
CA LYS A 103 -3.02 12.89 6.18
C LYS A 103 -3.78 11.80 6.95
N TYR A 104 -4.06 10.66 6.30
CA TYR A 104 -4.70 9.52 6.93
C TYR A 104 -3.71 8.43 7.36
N TRP A 105 -2.42 8.59 7.06
CA TRP A 105 -1.38 7.65 7.52
C TRP A 105 -1.25 7.72 9.04
N ARG A 106 -1.25 6.56 9.70
CA ARG A 106 -1.19 6.43 11.15
C ARG A 106 -0.56 5.11 11.56
N GLN A 107 -0.07 5.05 12.81
CA GLN A 107 0.71 3.94 13.35
C GLN A 107 0.12 2.54 13.12
N ASN A 108 -1.20 2.34 13.21
CA ASN A 108 -1.79 1.01 12.99
C ASN A 108 -1.69 0.55 11.53
N ILE A 109 -1.83 1.46 10.56
CA ILE A 109 -1.58 1.18 9.14
C ILE A 109 -0.10 0.82 8.94
N GLU A 110 0.80 1.64 9.48
CA GLU A 110 2.24 1.42 9.37
C GLU A 110 2.66 0.07 9.95
N ASN A 111 2.15 -0.29 11.13
CA ASN A 111 2.39 -1.59 11.76
C ASN A 111 1.89 -2.75 10.88
N TYR A 112 0.71 -2.62 10.29
CA TYR A 112 0.16 -3.64 9.40
C TYR A 112 1.01 -3.83 8.14
N VAL A 113 1.39 -2.73 7.48
CA VAL A 113 2.29 -2.76 6.31
C VAL A 113 3.65 -3.34 6.68
N THR A 114 4.20 -2.97 7.84
CA THR A 114 5.48 -3.48 8.34
C THR A 114 5.45 -4.99 8.56
N LYS A 115 4.35 -5.53 9.13
CA LYS A 115 4.14 -6.98 9.27
C LYS A 115 4.22 -7.71 7.92
N GLY A 116 3.84 -7.05 6.83
CA GLY A 116 3.95 -7.57 5.47
C GLY A 116 5.36 -7.89 5.02
N LEU A 117 6.40 -7.23 5.56
CA LEU A 117 7.80 -7.47 5.19
C LEU A 117 8.26 -8.90 5.54
N SER A 118 7.75 -9.45 6.64
CA SER A 118 8.07 -10.80 7.11
C SER A 118 7.39 -11.92 6.32
N ASN A 119 6.42 -11.62 5.44
CA ASN A 119 5.72 -12.60 4.62
C ASN A 119 6.11 -12.46 3.15
N VAL A 120 6.68 -13.51 2.54
CA VAL A 120 7.15 -13.51 1.15
C VAL A 120 6.09 -13.09 0.13
N HIS A 121 4.81 -13.43 0.36
CA HIS A 121 3.72 -13.08 -0.53
C HIS A 121 3.29 -11.60 -0.43
N CYS A 122 3.59 -10.95 0.70
CA CYS A 122 3.25 -9.55 0.96
C CYS A 122 4.44 -8.61 0.83
N ARG A 123 5.67 -9.14 0.87
CA ARG A 123 6.90 -8.36 1.02
C ARG A 123 7.07 -7.30 -0.07
N TYR A 124 6.77 -7.64 -1.32
CA TYR A 124 6.83 -6.66 -2.41
C TYR A 124 5.84 -5.51 -2.21
N ALA A 125 4.57 -5.82 -1.91
CA ALA A 125 3.55 -4.81 -1.66
C ALA A 125 3.91 -3.92 -0.46
N ALA A 126 4.44 -4.52 0.61
CA ALA A 126 4.90 -3.80 1.80
C ALA A 126 6.08 -2.88 1.49
N SER A 127 7.09 -3.39 0.79
CA SER A 127 8.29 -2.63 0.38
C SER A 127 7.91 -1.41 -0.44
N ARG A 128 7.03 -1.58 -1.44
CA ARG A 128 6.55 -0.50 -2.30
C ARG A 128 5.69 0.51 -1.53
N THR A 129 4.82 0.04 -0.65
CA THR A 129 3.96 0.91 0.16
C THR A 129 4.78 1.78 1.10
N LEU A 130 5.81 1.21 1.75
CA LEU A 130 6.72 1.94 2.62
C LEU A 130 7.56 2.97 1.85
N ASP A 131 7.96 2.69 0.61
CA ASP A 131 8.63 3.67 -0.27
C ASP A 131 7.71 4.85 -0.60
N ILE A 132 6.48 4.57 -1.06
CA ILE A 132 5.46 5.61 -1.34
C ILE A 132 5.20 6.46 -0.08
N LYS A 133 5.18 5.81 1.09
CA LYS A 133 4.85 6.41 2.38
C LYS A 133 6.07 6.79 3.21
N ALA A 134 7.26 6.83 2.61
CA ALA A 134 8.50 7.01 3.34
C ALA A 134 8.54 8.34 4.12
N SER A 135 7.84 9.36 3.61
CA SER A 135 7.69 10.66 4.26
C SER A 135 6.79 10.71 5.47
N CYS A 136 5.99 9.68 5.67
CA CYS A 136 5.00 9.59 6.74
C CYS A 136 5.39 8.57 7.81
N LEU A 137 6.52 7.87 7.67
CA LEU A 137 6.95 6.85 8.61
C LEU A 137 7.19 7.45 10.00
N GLN A 138 6.61 6.81 11.00
CA GLN A 138 6.57 7.26 12.40
C GLN A 138 7.35 6.33 13.35
N SER A 139 7.56 5.08 12.94
CA SER A 139 7.99 3.99 13.82
C SER A 139 9.45 3.61 13.61
N GLU A 140 10.25 3.63 14.68
CA GLU A 140 11.60 3.05 14.69
C GLU A 140 11.59 1.57 14.29
N LYS A 141 10.59 0.81 14.77
CA LYS A 141 10.43 -0.61 14.45
C LYS A 141 10.21 -0.87 12.96
N THR A 142 9.60 0.08 12.25
CA THR A 142 9.41 -0.04 10.80
C THR A 142 10.73 0.15 10.07
N VAL A 143 11.57 1.08 10.53
CA VAL A 143 12.92 1.27 10.00
C VAL A 143 13.81 0.05 10.27
N GLU A 144 13.75 -0.50 11.47
CA GLU A 144 14.43 -1.77 11.83
C GLU A 144 14.01 -2.91 10.89
N ALA A 145 12.70 -3.12 10.72
CA ALA A 145 12.17 -4.16 9.86
C ALA A 145 12.56 -3.97 8.38
N ILE A 146 12.57 -2.72 7.88
CA ILE A 146 13.07 -2.40 6.54
C ILE A 146 14.54 -2.81 6.41
N ALA A 147 15.37 -2.44 7.38
CA ALA A 147 16.79 -2.74 7.38
C ALA A 147 17.01 -4.26 7.37
N GLU A 148 16.41 -5.00 8.29
CA GLU A 148 16.53 -6.46 8.36
C GLU A 148 16.13 -7.14 7.03
N THR A 149 15.04 -6.65 6.41
CA THR A 149 14.51 -7.22 5.16
C THR A 149 15.44 -7.01 3.96
N LEU A 150 16.29 -5.97 3.94
CA LEU A 150 17.23 -5.73 2.84
C LEU A 150 18.20 -6.89 2.61
N SER A 151 18.51 -7.69 3.64
CA SER A 151 19.39 -8.86 3.52
C SER A 151 18.81 -9.97 2.64
N ILE A 152 17.48 -10.10 2.58
CA ILE A 152 16.76 -11.20 1.90
C ILE A 152 15.87 -10.71 0.75
N ALA A 153 15.83 -9.40 0.51
CA ALA A 153 14.99 -8.78 -0.51
C ALA A 153 15.42 -9.18 -1.94
N ASN A 154 14.44 -9.46 -2.80
CA ASN A 154 14.71 -9.55 -4.25
C ASN A 154 15.01 -8.15 -4.84
N PRO A 155 15.48 -8.03 -6.09
CA PRO A 155 15.88 -6.74 -6.65
C PRO A 155 14.81 -5.64 -6.62
N LEU A 156 13.54 -5.98 -6.82
CA LEU A 156 12.43 -5.01 -6.83
C LEU A 156 12.08 -4.52 -5.43
N GLU A 157 12.03 -5.45 -4.46
CA GLU A 157 11.87 -5.15 -3.04
C GLU A 157 13.03 -4.28 -2.54
N PHE A 158 14.25 -4.66 -2.90
CA PHE A 158 15.49 -4.00 -2.47
C PHE A 158 15.51 -2.52 -2.87
N GLY A 159 15.19 -2.19 -4.11
CA GLY A 159 15.14 -0.80 -4.57
C GLY A 159 14.15 0.05 -3.77
N SER A 160 12.95 -0.49 -3.54
CA SER A 160 11.89 0.20 -2.78
C SER A 160 12.30 0.41 -1.31
N LEU A 161 12.84 -0.63 -0.66
CA LEU A 161 13.29 -0.56 0.72
C LEU A 161 14.47 0.42 0.91
N CYS A 162 15.43 0.44 -0.02
CA CYS A 162 16.53 1.40 0.01
C CYS A 162 16.04 2.85 -0.12
N SER A 163 15.06 3.11 -0.99
CA SER A 163 14.44 4.43 -1.14
C SER A 163 13.70 4.85 0.13
N ALA A 164 12.87 3.96 0.69
CA ALA A 164 12.14 4.19 1.92
C ALA A 164 13.08 4.52 3.09
N LEU A 165 14.14 3.71 3.26
CA LEU A 165 15.13 3.88 4.31
C LEU A 165 15.90 5.19 4.17
N ARG A 166 16.32 5.55 2.94
CA ARG A 166 17.00 6.82 2.69
C ARG A 166 16.14 8.00 3.15
N TYR A 167 14.87 8.02 2.74
CA TYR A 167 13.98 9.12 3.09
C TYR A 167 13.78 9.21 4.61
N ALA A 168 13.56 8.08 5.28
CA ALA A 168 13.42 8.02 6.73
C ALA A 168 14.66 8.56 7.46
N VAL A 169 15.86 8.29 6.94
CA VAL A 169 17.14 8.80 7.47
C VAL A 169 17.36 10.28 7.17
N GLU A 170 17.09 10.74 5.95
CA GLU A 170 17.37 12.12 5.50
C GLU A 170 16.40 13.15 6.06
N LYS A 171 15.12 12.79 6.20
CA LYS A 171 14.08 13.72 6.67
C LYS A 171 13.80 13.60 8.17
N SER A 172 14.44 12.62 8.83
CA SER A 172 14.54 12.43 10.27
C SER A 172 13.30 12.87 11.07
N SER A 173 12.17 12.17 10.85
CA SER A 173 11.18 11.95 11.91
C SER A 173 11.70 10.94 12.97
N ILE A 174 12.80 10.24 12.68
CA ILE A 174 13.34 9.15 13.51
C ILE A 174 14.87 9.31 13.65
N ALA A 175 15.33 9.80 14.81
CA ALA A 175 16.74 10.10 15.08
C ALA A 175 17.67 8.87 15.00
N ASN A 176 17.15 7.66 15.23
CA ASN A 176 17.92 6.42 15.29
C ASN A 176 18.06 5.68 13.96
N ALA A 177 17.41 6.11 12.88
CA ALA A 177 17.43 5.40 11.59
C ALA A 177 18.85 5.21 11.02
N LYS A 178 19.74 6.19 11.24
CA LYS A 178 21.15 6.12 10.84
C LYS A 178 21.95 5.06 11.60
N HIS A 179 21.61 4.81 12.87
CA HIS A 179 22.26 3.77 13.67
C HIS A 179 21.94 2.38 13.12
N HIS A 180 20.65 2.07 12.93
CA HIS A 180 20.21 0.77 12.39
C HIS A 180 20.74 0.52 10.98
N PHE A 181 20.81 1.56 10.15
CA PHE A 181 21.45 1.46 8.84
C PHE A 181 22.92 1.06 8.94
N ASN A 182 23.69 1.69 9.83
CA ASN A 182 25.09 1.35 10.03
C ASN A 182 25.28 -0.07 10.60
N VAL A 183 24.37 -0.53 11.48
CA VAL A 183 24.37 -1.91 11.99
C VAL A 183 24.11 -2.89 10.85
N LEU A 184 23.11 -2.61 10.00
CA LEU A 184 22.81 -3.42 8.83
C LEU A 184 24.03 -3.58 7.93
N LEU A 185 24.66 -2.48 7.50
CA LEU A 185 25.83 -2.53 6.64
C LEU A 185 26.93 -3.42 7.22
N LYS A 186 27.15 -3.39 8.53
CA LYS A 186 28.15 -4.24 9.21
C LYS A 186 27.78 -5.73 9.18
N SER A 187 26.49 -6.06 9.24
CA SER A 187 25.98 -7.44 9.23
C SER A 187 25.78 -8.06 7.84
N CYS A 188 25.75 -7.26 6.78
CA CYS A 188 25.58 -7.75 5.41
C CYS A 188 26.88 -8.34 4.83
N THR A 189 26.74 -9.23 3.85
CA THR A 189 27.85 -9.64 2.99
C THR A 189 28.44 -8.43 2.27
N ASP A 190 29.73 -8.48 1.93
CA ASP A 190 30.41 -7.36 1.27
C ASP A 190 29.75 -6.98 -0.06
N GLU A 191 29.33 -7.97 -0.87
CA GLU A 191 28.58 -7.73 -2.11
C GLU A 191 27.27 -6.97 -1.84
N ARG A 192 26.53 -7.36 -0.80
CA ARG A 192 25.25 -6.71 -0.47
C ARG A 192 25.48 -5.31 0.10
N ARG A 193 26.53 -5.11 0.89
CA ARG A 193 26.95 -3.79 1.38
C ARG A 193 27.27 -2.87 0.21
N GLU A 194 28.09 -3.32 -0.74
CA GLU A 194 28.43 -2.55 -1.95
C GLU A 194 27.19 -2.18 -2.77
N GLN A 195 26.24 -3.10 -2.92
CA GLN A 195 24.96 -2.81 -3.59
C GLN A 195 24.16 -1.71 -2.89
N ILE A 196 24.04 -1.77 -1.55
CA ILE A 196 23.33 -0.77 -0.75
C ILE A 196 24.01 0.60 -0.87
N GLU A 197 25.33 0.64 -0.66
CA GLU A 197 26.10 1.88 -0.71
C GLU A 197 26.08 2.51 -2.11
N SER A 198 26.21 1.70 -3.17
CA SER A 198 26.10 2.13 -4.56
C SER A 198 24.73 2.72 -4.86
N TYR A 199 23.65 2.09 -4.39
CA TYR A 199 22.28 2.57 -4.61
C TYR A 199 22.03 3.90 -3.89
N LEU A 200 22.44 4.01 -2.62
CA LEU A 200 22.31 5.26 -1.86
C LEU A 200 23.15 6.40 -2.45
N ALA A 201 24.36 6.10 -2.93
CA ALA A 201 25.20 7.07 -3.61
C ALA A 201 24.57 7.59 -4.91
N LYS A 202 23.86 6.73 -5.66
CA LYS A 202 23.09 7.14 -6.85
C LYS A 202 21.92 8.03 -6.48
N LEU A 203 21.15 7.69 -5.44
CA LEU A 203 20.00 8.48 -5.00
C LEU A 203 20.39 9.90 -4.53
N ARG A 204 21.59 10.09 -4.00
CA ARG A 204 22.13 11.42 -3.62
C ARG A 204 22.43 12.35 -4.79
N LYS A 205 22.56 11.82 -6.02
CA LYS A 205 22.88 12.62 -7.22
C LYS A 205 21.63 13.10 -7.97
N THR A 206 20.44 12.67 -7.57
CA THR A 206 19.19 12.86 -8.32
C THR A 206 18.34 14.02 -7.79
N TYR A 207 18.80 14.72 -6.76
CA TYR A 207 18.15 15.88 -6.13
C TYR A 207 19.22 16.91 -5.74
#